data_AF-A0A1E2RYP1-F1
#
_entry.id   AF-A0A1E2RYP1-F1
#
_cell.length_a   1.000
_cell.length_b   1.000
_cell.length_c   1.000
_cell.angle_alpha   90.00
_cell.angle_beta   90.00
_cell.angle_gamma   90.00
#
_symmetry.space_group_name_H-M   'P 1'
#
loop_
_entity.id
_entity.type
_entity.pdbx_description
1 polymer ?
#
loop_
_entity_poly.entity_id
_entity_poly.type
_entity_poly.pdbx_seq_one_letter_code
_entity_poly.pdbx_strand_id
1 'polypeptide(L)'
;MIWRILFAILVAVGIGAAIFAMSHDGRDMLDRLAINAKRAENVARWGADRPLPGTPDLAKLDERLKAEGVKVGDPVFIRLFKLESELELWMAREDGEYVRVATYPICYWSGRLGPKQQEGDLQAPEGYYTVSESQLNPNSRWHRSFNLGFPNTFDKSHGRTGSYLMVHGAAPRWAATP
;
A
#
# COMPACT_ATOMS: atom_id res chain seq x y z
N MET A 1 -8.54 -34.34 40.60
CA MET A 1 -9.21 -34.69 39.31
C MET A 1 -9.45 -33.46 38.44
N ILE A 2 -10.02 -32.38 38.98
CA ILE A 2 -10.34 -31.12 38.26
C ILE A 2 -9.13 -30.49 37.54
N TRP A 3 -7.96 -30.40 38.18
CA TRP A 3 -6.76 -29.80 37.57
C TRP A 3 -6.30 -30.48 36.28
N ARG A 4 -6.44 -31.81 36.19
CA ARG A 4 -6.06 -32.59 35.00
C ARG A 4 -7.00 -32.31 33.83
N ILE A 5 -8.29 -32.09 34.13
CA ILE A 5 -9.31 -31.73 33.14
C ILE A 5 -9.07 -30.29 32.64
N LEU A 6 -8.84 -29.35 33.56
CA LEU A 6 -8.54 -27.96 33.19
C LEU A 6 -7.26 -27.85 32.35
N PHE A 7 -6.21 -28.61 32.72
CA PHE A 7 -4.98 -28.66 31.93
C PHE A 7 -5.21 -29.26 30.53
N ALA A 8 -5.96 -30.36 30.42
CA ALA A 8 -6.28 -30.96 29.12
C ALA A 8 -7.09 -30.01 28.22
N ILE A 9 -8.03 -29.26 28.78
CA ILE A 9 -8.80 -28.23 28.06
C ILE A 9 -7.87 -27.12 27.57
N LEU A 10 -6.98 -26.60 28.42
CA LEU A 10 -6.01 -25.57 28.05
C LEU A 10 -5.10 -26.03 26.91
N VAL A 11 -4.60 -27.27 26.96
CA VAL A 11 -3.77 -27.85 25.90
C VAL A 11 -4.58 -27.98 24.59
N ALA A 12 -5.81 -28.47 24.65
CA ALA A 12 -6.66 -28.61 23.46
C ALA A 12 -6.99 -27.25 22.82
N VAL A 13 -7.29 -26.24 23.64
CA VAL A 13 -7.50 -24.85 23.17
C VAL A 13 -6.21 -24.30 22.55
N GLY A 14 -5.06 -24.52 23.17
CA GLY A 14 -3.76 -24.09 22.64
C GLY A 14 -3.43 -24.71 21.29
N ILE A 15 -3.64 -26.03 21.15
CA ILE A 15 -3.46 -26.74 19.87
C ILE A 15 -4.44 -26.22 18.81
N GLY A 16 -5.70 -26.03 19.17
CA GLY A 16 -6.72 -25.49 18.26
C GLY A 16 -6.38 -24.08 17.77
N ALA A 17 -5.92 -23.20 18.67
CA ALA A 17 -5.46 -21.86 18.33
C ALA A 17 -4.23 -21.89 17.41
N ALA A 18 -3.27 -22.79 17.64
CA ALA A 18 -2.11 -22.96 16.77
C ALA A 18 -2.49 -23.44 15.37
N ILE A 19 -3.36 -24.45 15.27
CA ILE A 19 -3.87 -24.94 13.97
C ILE A 19 -4.61 -23.83 13.22
N PHE A 20 -5.46 -23.07 13.91
CA PHE A 20 -6.14 -21.93 13.32
C PHE A 20 -5.14 -20.88 12.83
N ALA A 21 -4.18 -20.46 13.66
CA ALA A 21 -3.16 -19.49 13.27
C ALA A 21 -2.32 -19.95 12.05
N MET A 22 -2.13 -21.27 11.87
CA MET A 22 -1.44 -21.85 10.72
C MET A 22 -2.35 -22.08 9.49
N SER A 23 -3.66 -21.91 9.61
CA SER A 23 -4.60 -21.95 8.48
C SER A 23 -4.50 -20.69 7.61
N HIS A 24 -5.10 -20.71 6.41
CA HIS A 24 -5.16 -19.53 5.55
C HIS A 24 -5.90 -18.37 6.23
N ASP A 25 -7.05 -18.66 6.83
CA ASP A 25 -7.91 -17.67 7.49
C ASP A 25 -7.24 -17.07 8.74
N GLY A 26 -6.53 -17.90 9.52
CA GLY A 26 -5.79 -17.41 10.68
C GLY A 26 -4.61 -16.52 10.31
N ARG A 27 -3.88 -16.86 9.25
CA ARG A 27 -2.82 -15.99 8.72
C ARG A 27 -3.38 -14.67 8.19
N ASP A 28 -4.45 -14.70 7.40
CA ASP A 28 -5.11 -13.48 6.90
C ASP A 28 -5.61 -12.59 8.06
N MET A 29 -6.15 -13.18 9.12
CA MET A 29 -6.53 -12.44 10.32
C MET A 29 -5.32 -11.76 10.98
N LEU A 30 -4.23 -12.49 11.19
CA LEU A 30 -3.01 -11.94 11.80
C LEU A 30 -2.38 -10.85 10.92
N ASP A 31 -2.34 -11.04 9.60
CA ASP A 31 -1.86 -10.06 8.64
C ASP A 31 -2.70 -8.79 8.70
N ARG A 32 -4.03 -8.89 8.73
CA ARG A 32 -4.92 -7.72 8.90
C ARG A 32 -4.66 -6.96 10.19
N LEU A 33 -4.42 -7.65 11.29
CA LEU A 33 -4.08 -7.01 12.56
C LEU A 33 -2.75 -6.26 12.46
N ALA A 34 -1.73 -6.90 11.90
CA ALA A 34 -0.41 -6.30 11.69
C ALA A 34 -0.47 -5.09 10.75
N ILE A 35 -1.17 -5.20 9.61
CA ILE A 35 -1.40 -4.12 8.64
C ILE A 35 -2.09 -2.92 9.28
N ASN A 36 -3.17 -3.15 10.04
CA ASN A 36 -3.93 -2.08 10.66
C ASN A 36 -3.09 -1.37 11.73
N ALA A 37 -2.34 -2.13 12.54
CA ALA A 37 -1.40 -1.56 13.51
C ALA A 37 -0.32 -0.72 12.81
N LYS A 38 0.26 -1.23 11.72
CA LYS A 38 1.28 -0.51 10.94
C LYS A 38 0.74 0.77 10.33
N ARG A 39 -0.45 0.74 9.74
CA ARG A 39 -1.12 1.92 9.17
C ARG A 39 -1.42 2.95 10.25
N ALA A 40 -1.89 2.53 11.42
CA ALA A 40 -2.12 3.43 12.55
C ALA A 40 -0.82 4.09 13.04
N GLU A 41 0.28 3.34 13.14
CA GLU A 41 1.59 3.89 13.47
C GLU A 41 2.08 4.90 12.42
N ASN A 42 1.99 4.53 11.14
CA ASN A 42 2.43 5.37 10.02
C ASN A 42 1.70 6.71 10.02
N VAL A 43 0.39 6.65 10.19
CA VAL A 43 -0.46 7.82 10.29
C VAL A 43 -0.13 8.68 11.54
N ALA A 44 0.09 8.06 12.70
CA ALA A 44 0.45 8.79 13.92
C ALA A 44 1.77 9.55 13.75
N ARG A 45 2.75 8.94 13.05
CA ARG A 45 4.03 9.59 12.70
C ARG A 45 3.81 10.77 11.76
N TRP A 46 3.01 10.59 10.71
CA TRP A 46 2.64 11.67 9.79
C TRP A 46 1.97 12.84 10.53
N GLY A 47 1.02 12.55 11.44
CA GLY A 47 0.34 13.57 12.25
C GLY A 47 1.26 14.31 13.23
N ALA A 48 2.43 13.74 13.55
CA ALA A 48 3.47 14.36 14.36
C ALA A 48 4.59 15.01 13.52
N ASP A 49 4.36 15.24 12.22
CA ASP A 49 5.32 15.79 11.26
C ASP A 49 6.65 15.02 11.21
N ARG A 50 6.59 13.69 11.44
CA ARG A 50 7.76 12.81 11.35
C ARG A 50 7.72 12.02 10.04
N PRO A 51 8.84 11.97 9.28
CA PRO A 51 8.91 11.08 8.13
C PRO A 51 8.73 9.63 8.58
N LEU A 52 8.17 8.82 7.70
CA LEU A 52 8.03 7.39 7.92
C LEU A 52 9.42 6.74 7.91
N PRO A 53 9.65 5.69 8.72
CA PRO A 53 10.90 4.95 8.67
C PRO A 53 11.17 4.44 7.25
N GLY A 54 12.40 4.65 6.77
CA GLY A 54 12.79 4.26 5.42
C GLY A 54 12.39 5.24 4.31
N THR A 55 11.73 6.37 4.61
CA THR A 55 11.48 7.41 3.60
C THR A 55 12.78 7.91 2.98
N PRO A 56 12.96 7.77 1.65
CA PRO A 56 14.02 8.40 0.89
C PRO A 56 14.23 9.89 1.17
N ASP A 57 15.49 10.30 1.36
CA ASP A 57 15.85 11.73 1.33
C ASP A 57 15.75 12.27 -0.11
N LEU A 58 14.84 13.22 -0.31
CA LEU A 58 14.60 13.85 -1.62
C LEU A 58 15.75 14.76 -2.05
N ALA A 59 16.55 15.30 -1.11
CA ALA A 59 17.73 16.09 -1.45
C ALA A 59 18.81 15.26 -2.16
N LYS A 60 18.73 13.92 -2.05
CA LYS A 60 19.64 12.96 -2.71
C LYS A 60 19.03 12.30 -3.93
N LEU A 61 17.99 12.87 -4.52
CA LEU A 61 17.35 12.30 -5.70
C LEU A 61 18.33 12.21 -6.88
N ASP A 62 19.00 13.31 -7.20
CA ASP A 62 19.92 13.36 -8.35
C ASP A 62 21.10 12.38 -8.20
N GLU A 63 21.67 12.28 -7.01
CA GLU A 63 22.72 11.31 -6.69
C GLU A 63 22.24 9.88 -6.94
N ARG A 64 21.01 9.57 -6.53
CA ARG A 64 20.42 8.24 -6.64
C ARG A 64 20.08 7.87 -8.08
N LEU A 65 19.49 8.80 -8.83
CA LEU A 65 19.23 8.60 -10.26
C LEU A 65 20.54 8.33 -11.00
N LYS A 66 21.57 9.14 -10.72
CA LYS A 66 22.92 8.96 -11.28
C LYS A 66 23.54 7.62 -10.91
N ALA A 67 23.43 7.18 -9.65
CA ALA A 67 23.96 5.90 -9.20
C ALA A 67 23.30 4.72 -9.92
N GLU A 68 22.01 4.82 -10.23
CA GLU A 68 21.26 3.79 -10.95
C GLU A 68 21.35 3.91 -12.48
N GLY A 69 22.03 4.94 -13.01
CA GLY A 69 22.18 5.15 -14.45
C GLY A 69 20.90 5.60 -15.16
N VAL A 70 20.00 6.26 -14.43
CA VAL A 70 18.73 6.80 -14.96
C VAL A 70 18.67 8.32 -14.78
N LYS A 71 17.76 8.99 -15.48
CA LYS A 71 17.58 10.45 -15.45
C LYS A 71 16.10 10.83 -15.45
N VAL A 72 15.80 12.05 -15.03
CA VAL A 72 14.44 12.60 -15.10
C VAL A 72 13.95 12.56 -16.54
N GLY A 73 12.73 12.05 -16.75
CA GLY A 73 12.13 11.85 -18.05
C GLY A 73 12.24 10.44 -18.59
N ASP A 74 13.11 9.59 -18.02
CA ASP A 74 13.13 8.17 -18.36
C ASP A 74 11.80 7.49 -17.96
N PRO A 75 11.37 6.43 -18.68
CA PRO A 75 10.13 5.71 -18.37
C PRO A 75 10.06 5.21 -16.93
N VAL A 76 8.90 5.39 -16.31
CA VAL A 76 8.65 5.04 -14.90
C VAL A 76 7.66 3.88 -14.81
N PHE A 77 7.97 2.93 -13.94
CA PHE A 77 7.06 1.88 -13.49
C PHE A 77 6.96 1.92 -11.97
N ILE A 78 5.74 1.87 -11.43
CA ILE A 78 5.50 1.94 -9.99
C ILE A 78 4.83 0.64 -9.54
N ARG A 79 5.36 0.03 -8.48
CA ARG A 79 4.70 -1.07 -7.77
C ARG A 79 4.18 -0.58 -6.42
N LEU A 80 2.93 -0.89 -6.12
CA LEU A 80 2.25 -0.50 -4.89
C LEU A 80 1.80 -1.76 -4.14
N PHE A 81 2.40 -1.99 -2.98
CA PHE A 81 2.15 -3.15 -2.15
C PHE A 81 1.34 -2.73 -0.91
N LYS A 82 0.08 -3.17 -0.85
CA LYS A 82 -0.83 -2.81 0.25
C LYS A 82 -0.45 -3.50 1.56
N LEU A 83 -0.09 -4.77 1.51
CA LEU A 83 0.26 -5.58 2.68
C LEU A 83 1.48 -4.98 3.39
N GLU A 84 2.54 -4.73 2.63
CA GLU A 84 3.80 -4.14 3.10
C GLU A 84 3.67 -2.63 3.36
N SER A 85 2.66 -1.98 2.77
CA SER A 85 2.54 -0.51 2.72
C SER A 85 3.78 0.14 2.10
N GLU A 86 4.15 -0.32 0.91
CA GLU A 86 5.34 0.15 0.18
C GLU A 86 5.00 0.54 -1.25
N LEU A 87 5.61 1.64 -1.71
CA LEU A 87 5.63 2.10 -3.09
C LEU A 87 7.05 1.96 -3.61
N GLU A 88 7.26 1.14 -4.61
CA GLU A 88 8.54 1.07 -5.29
C GLU A 88 8.53 1.85 -6.60
N LEU A 89 9.56 2.66 -6.80
CA LEU A 89 9.83 3.40 -8.01
C LEU A 89 10.88 2.67 -8.84
N TRP A 90 10.48 2.25 -10.03
CA TRP A 90 11.34 1.63 -11.02
C TRP A 90 11.47 2.54 -12.24
N MET A 91 12.67 2.65 -12.79
CA MET A 91 12.94 3.48 -13.97
C MET A 91 13.74 2.69 -15.00
N ALA A 92 13.43 2.91 -16.29
CA ALA A 92 14.14 2.25 -17.37
C ALA A 92 15.46 2.95 -17.68
N ARG A 93 16.55 2.18 -17.74
CA ARG A 93 17.84 2.61 -18.31
C ARG A 93 17.74 2.70 -19.83
N GLU A 94 18.79 3.24 -20.45
CA GLU A 94 18.88 3.38 -21.92
C GLU A 94 18.85 2.03 -22.66
N ASP A 95 19.28 0.95 -22.01
CA ASP A 95 19.20 -0.42 -22.53
C ASP A 95 17.81 -1.08 -22.37
N GLY A 96 16.86 -0.38 -21.74
CA GLY A 96 15.50 -0.85 -21.47
C GLY A 96 15.34 -1.67 -20.19
N GLU A 97 16.41 -1.92 -19.43
CA GLU A 97 16.31 -2.58 -18.12
C GLU A 97 15.66 -1.64 -17.10
N TYR A 98 14.63 -2.14 -16.40
CA TYR A 98 14.04 -1.40 -15.27
C TYR A 98 14.81 -1.69 -13.98
N VAL A 99 15.29 -0.62 -13.35
CA VAL A 99 15.97 -0.69 -12.05
C VAL A 99 15.20 0.03 -10.97
N ARG A 100 15.25 -0.53 -9.75
CA ARG A 100 14.55 0.05 -8.61
C ARG A 100 15.35 1.20 -8.04
N VAL A 101 14.86 2.41 -8.27
CA VAL A 101 15.47 3.65 -7.81
C VAL A 101 15.21 3.87 -6.33
N ALA A 102 13.99 3.56 -5.85
CA ALA A 102 13.63 3.81 -4.46
C ALA A 102 12.44 2.96 -4.01
N THR A 103 12.37 2.73 -2.71
CA THR A 103 11.15 2.27 -2.01
C THR A 103 10.72 3.36 -1.06
N TYR A 104 9.45 3.76 -1.14
CA TYR A 104 8.81 4.75 -0.28
C TYR A 104 7.77 4.05 0.60
N PRO A 105 7.78 4.29 1.93
CA PRO A 105 6.70 3.81 2.79
C PRO A 105 5.40 4.55 2.47
N ILE A 106 4.29 3.80 2.43
CA ILE A 106 2.94 4.31 2.25
C ILE A 106 2.36 4.60 3.63
N CYS A 107 1.89 5.83 3.83
CA CYS A 107 1.26 6.21 5.09
C CYS A 107 -0.08 5.50 5.30
N TYR A 108 -0.93 5.49 4.26
CA TYR A 108 -2.28 4.95 4.32
C TYR A 108 -2.78 4.60 2.90
N TRP A 109 -3.68 3.61 2.82
CA TRP A 109 -4.43 3.25 1.61
C TRP A 109 -5.85 2.84 2.01
N SER A 110 -6.83 3.00 1.13
CA SER A 110 -8.25 2.82 1.47
C SER A 110 -8.69 1.35 1.50
N GLY A 111 -9.50 0.99 2.50
CA GLY A 111 -10.15 -0.33 2.61
C GLY A 111 -9.28 -1.39 3.27
N ARG A 112 -9.42 -2.63 2.79
CA ARG A 112 -8.70 -3.86 3.22
C ARG A 112 -7.89 -4.48 2.07
N LEU A 113 -7.20 -5.58 2.30
CA LEU A 113 -6.59 -6.33 1.19
C LEU A 113 -7.66 -6.83 0.22
N GLY A 114 -7.34 -6.81 -1.07
CA GLY A 114 -8.24 -7.16 -2.16
C GLY A 114 -8.65 -5.96 -3.03
N PRO A 115 -9.18 -6.23 -4.24
CA PRO A 115 -9.50 -5.21 -5.21
C PRO A 115 -10.78 -4.44 -4.85
N LYS A 116 -10.87 -3.20 -5.34
CA LYS A 116 -12.12 -2.43 -5.42
C LYS A 116 -13.11 -3.12 -6.37
N GLN A 117 -14.39 -3.15 -5.99
CA GLN A 117 -15.45 -3.79 -6.80
C GLN A 117 -16.56 -2.81 -7.18
N GLN A 118 -16.92 -1.86 -6.31
CA GLN A 118 -18.06 -0.98 -6.56
C GLN A 118 -17.87 0.43 -6.02
N GLU A 119 -18.62 1.39 -6.57
CA GLU A 119 -18.60 2.75 -6.04
C GLU A 119 -19.05 2.77 -4.57
N GLY A 120 -18.37 3.55 -3.74
CA GLY A 120 -18.67 3.66 -2.31
C GLY A 120 -18.17 2.53 -1.41
N ASP A 121 -17.50 1.49 -1.93
CA ASP A 121 -16.92 0.40 -1.11
C ASP A 121 -15.68 0.80 -0.27
N LEU A 122 -15.24 2.07 -0.39
CA LEU A 122 -14.07 2.63 0.30
C LEU A 122 -12.77 1.83 0.08
N GLN A 123 -12.67 1.14 -1.06
CA GLN A 123 -11.58 0.21 -1.35
C GLN A 123 -10.64 0.79 -2.41
N ALA A 124 -9.32 0.68 -2.20
CA ALA A 124 -8.35 0.95 -3.27
C ALA A 124 -8.28 -0.24 -4.25
N PRO A 125 -8.09 -0.01 -5.56
CA PRO A 125 -8.03 -1.08 -6.56
C PRO A 125 -6.73 -1.90 -6.47
N GLU A 126 -6.72 -3.04 -7.15
CA GLU A 126 -5.53 -3.87 -7.36
C GLU A 126 -5.53 -4.32 -8.82
N GLY A 127 -4.40 -4.11 -9.50
CA GLY A 127 -4.26 -4.36 -10.94
C GLY A 127 -3.22 -3.44 -11.58
N TYR A 128 -3.18 -3.49 -12.91
CA TYR A 128 -2.29 -2.65 -13.72
C TYR A 128 -3.04 -1.41 -14.20
N TYR A 129 -2.43 -0.24 -14.01
CA TYR A 129 -2.98 1.05 -14.40
C TYR A 129 -1.92 1.84 -15.15
N THR A 130 -2.35 2.55 -16.18
CA THR A 130 -1.50 3.48 -16.95
C THR A 130 -1.91 4.90 -16.61
N VAL A 131 -0.92 5.74 -16.32
CA VAL A 131 -1.12 7.14 -15.98
C VAL A 131 -0.54 7.99 -17.10
N SER A 132 -1.42 8.70 -17.81
CA SER A 132 -1.05 9.70 -18.82
C SER A 132 -0.98 11.10 -18.21
N GLU A 133 -0.46 12.06 -18.97
CA GLU A 133 -0.38 13.47 -18.55
C GLU A 133 -1.73 14.04 -18.11
N SER A 134 -2.82 13.68 -18.79
CA SER A 134 -4.18 14.13 -18.45
C SER A 134 -4.68 13.63 -17.09
N GLN A 135 -4.04 12.62 -16.52
CA GLN A 135 -4.34 12.08 -15.20
C GLN A 135 -3.50 12.72 -14.09
N LEU A 136 -2.51 13.55 -14.42
CA LEU A 136 -1.76 14.33 -13.44
C LEU A 136 -2.65 15.46 -12.90
N ASN A 137 -2.59 15.67 -11.59
CA ASN A 137 -3.34 16.72 -10.91
C ASN A 137 -2.36 17.68 -10.21
N PRO A 138 -1.93 18.75 -10.89
CA PRO A 138 -1.03 19.75 -10.33
C PRO A 138 -1.70 20.61 -9.26
N ASN A 139 -3.03 20.77 -9.31
CA ASN A 139 -3.87 21.55 -8.38
C ASN A 139 -4.41 20.69 -7.23
N SER A 140 -3.64 19.69 -6.81
CA SER A 140 -4.05 18.79 -5.74
C SER A 140 -4.22 19.55 -4.42
N ARG A 141 -5.26 19.19 -3.66
CA ARG A 141 -5.42 19.61 -2.26
C ARG A 141 -4.37 18.97 -1.34
N TRP A 142 -3.64 17.98 -1.86
CA TRP A 142 -2.53 17.29 -1.22
C TRP A 142 -1.21 17.59 -1.95
N HIS A 143 -0.07 17.08 -1.47
CA HIS A 143 1.22 17.32 -2.12
C HIS A 143 1.34 16.52 -3.41
N ARG A 144 0.88 17.10 -4.54
CA ARG A 144 0.80 16.49 -5.87
C ARG A 144 -0.03 15.20 -5.89
N SER A 145 -0.71 14.94 -6.99
CA SER A 145 -1.48 13.70 -7.12
C SER A 145 -1.68 13.32 -8.56
N PHE A 146 -2.02 12.06 -8.80
CA PHE A 146 -2.47 11.58 -10.09
C PHE A 146 -3.57 10.54 -9.93
N ASN A 147 -4.43 10.45 -10.95
CA ASN A 147 -5.55 9.52 -11.00
C ASN A 147 -5.13 8.23 -11.69
N LEU A 148 -5.41 7.06 -11.10
CA LEU A 148 -5.12 5.76 -11.70
C LEU A 148 -5.95 5.46 -12.95
N GLY A 149 -7.07 6.18 -13.16
CA GLY A 149 -7.98 5.92 -14.27
C GLY A 149 -8.87 4.70 -14.05
N PHE A 150 -9.08 4.30 -12.79
CA PHE A 150 -10.06 3.28 -12.43
C PHE A 150 -11.49 3.76 -12.75
N PRO A 151 -12.36 2.90 -13.31
CA PRO A 151 -12.08 1.55 -13.78
C PRO A 151 -11.41 1.53 -15.16
N ASN A 152 -10.35 0.73 -15.30
CA ASN A 152 -9.73 0.46 -16.62
C ASN A 152 -10.59 -0.55 -17.43
N THR A 153 -10.12 -0.96 -18.62
CA THR A 153 -10.86 -1.93 -19.46
C THR A 153 -11.12 -3.28 -18.75
N PHE A 154 -10.13 -3.79 -18.00
CA PHE A 154 -10.28 -5.02 -17.23
C PHE A 154 -11.29 -4.87 -16.10
N ASP A 155 -11.25 -3.74 -15.37
CA ASP A 155 -12.21 -3.48 -14.30
C ASP A 155 -13.65 -3.41 -14.84
N LYS A 156 -13.84 -2.70 -15.97
CA LYS A 156 -15.14 -2.58 -16.65
C LYS A 156 -15.65 -3.94 -17.13
N SER A 157 -14.79 -4.79 -17.69
CA SER A 157 -15.21 -6.12 -18.17
C SER A 157 -15.65 -7.04 -17.03
N HIS A 158 -15.24 -6.76 -15.79
CA HIS A 158 -15.65 -7.48 -14.59
C HIS A 158 -16.80 -6.77 -13.84
N GLY A 159 -17.45 -5.78 -14.47
CA GLY A 159 -18.56 -5.05 -13.87
C GLY A 159 -18.17 -4.15 -12.70
N ARG A 160 -16.89 -3.85 -12.53
CA ARG A 160 -16.43 -3.00 -11.43
C ARG A 160 -16.80 -1.54 -11.68
N THR A 161 -17.24 -0.86 -10.64
CA THR A 161 -17.68 0.53 -10.72
C THR A 161 -16.92 1.44 -9.76
N GLY A 162 -16.83 2.72 -10.14
CA GLY A 162 -16.36 3.80 -9.29
C GLY A 162 -15.50 4.81 -10.03
N SER A 163 -14.89 5.74 -9.29
CA SER A 163 -14.10 6.80 -9.89
C SER A 163 -13.10 7.44 -8.92
N TYR A 164 -12.18 8.27 -9.45
CA TYR A 164 -11.25 9.11 -8.67
C TYR A 164 -10.35 8.36 -7.68
N LEU A 165 -9.75 7.26 -8.14
CA LEU A 165 -8.74 6.54 -7.37
C LEU A 165 -7.39 7.25 -7.53
N MET A 166 -7.02 8.01 -6.50
CA MET A 166 -5.86 8.88 -6.53
C MET A 166 -4.68 8.27 -5.80
N VAL A 167 -3.48 8.50 -6.32
CA VAL A 167 -2.23 8.42 -5.57
C VAL A 167 -1.76 9.83 -5.32
N HIS A 168 -1.39 10.15 -4.08
CA HIS A 168 -0.97 11.49 -3.71
C HIS A 168 0.06 11.47 -2.58
N GLY A 169 0.86 12.55 -2.49
CA GLY A 169 1.66 12.80 -1.30
C GLY A 169 0.77 13.26 -0.13
N ALA A 170 1.31 13.22 1.09
CA ALA A 170 0.61 13.56 2.34
C ALA A 170 -0.63 12.68 2.62
N ALA A 171 -0.67 12.04 3.80
CA ALA A 171 -1.89 11.33 4.19
C ALA A 171 -3.00 12.31 4.62
N PRO A 172 -4.27 11.96 4.41
CA PRO A 172 -5.38 12.76 4.90
C PRO A 172 -5.32 12.90 6.42
N ARG A 173 -5.61 14.09 6.95
CA ARG A 173 -5.61 14.34 8.41
C ARG A 173 -6.63 13.47 9.16
N TRP A 174 -7.73 13.09 8.51
CA TRP A 174 -8.72 12.15 9.09
C TRP A 174 -8.22 10.71 9.16
N ALA A 175 -7.20 10.33 8.37
CA ALA A 175 -6.58 9.03 8.54
C ALA A 175 -5.98 8.89 9.94
N ALA A 176 -5.61 10.03 10.58
CA ALA A 176 -5.09 10.13 11.95
C ALA A 176 -6.12 10.16 13.07
N THR A 177 -7.40 10.03 12.74
CA THR A 177 -8.46 9.82 13.72
C THR A 177 -8.96 8.39 13.62
N PRO A 178 -8.99 7.62 14.73
CA PRO A 178 -9.44 6.23 14.75
C PRO A 178 -10.90 6.06 14.33
#